data_AF-A0A7J3I957-F1
#
_entry.id   AF-A0A7J3I957-F1
#
_cell.length_a   1.000
_cell.length_b   1.000
_cell.length_c   1.000
_cell.angle_alpha   90.00
_cell.angle_beta   90.00
_cell.angle_gamma   90.00
#
_symmetry.space_group_name_H-M   'P 1'
#
loop_
_entity.id
_entity.type
_entity.pdbx_description
1 polymer ?
#
loop_
_entity_poly.entity_id
_entity_poly.type
_entity_poly.pdbx_seq_one_letter_code
_entity_poly.pdbx_strand_id
1 'polypeptide(L)'
;MLFDPKPKRRREDLFDFDEEFSTLKRFLGQHLLVVTGLRRTGKTSLILTVLEESNTPYIFVDLRGVVRSWRDLYEVLSGSLSEFMSRISRFRGFYESLIKILSIIRGVYISGVGVEFSWGRDRPLLTQLFTALDKVAEEHGVKVVVVFDELQRAIGSVAVALQNAL
;
A
#
# COMPACT_ATOMS: atom_id res chain seq x y z
N MET A 1 18.17 4.92 12.98
CA MET A 1 19.41 5.72 12.97
C MET A 1 19.41 6.71 11.81
N LEU A 2 19.82 7.95 12.06
CA LEU A 2 19.87 9.03 11.07
C LEU A 2 20.61 8.67 9.77
N PHE A 3 21.74 7.96 9.85
CA PHE A 3 22.56 7.61 8.68
C PHE A 3 22.27 6.22 8.07
N ASP A 4 21.20 5.54 8.50
CA ASP A 4 20.75 4.31 7.84
C ASP A 4 20.37 4.58 6.37
N PRO A 5 20.91 3.86 5.37
CA PRO A 5 20.55 4.05 3.97
C PRO A 5 19.11 3.63 3.63
N LYS A 6 18.43 2.86 4.50
CA LYS A 6 17.03 2.47 4.32
C LYS A 6 16.08 3.65 4.57
N PRO A 7 14.88 3.64 3.97
CA PRO A 7 13.84 4.60 4.30
C PRO A 7 13.55 4.63 5.79
N LYS A 8 13.41 5.84 6.36
CA LYS A 8 13.13 6.03 7.79
C LYS A 8 11.69 5.65 8.09
N ARG A 9 11.47 5.17 9.31
CA ARG A 9 10.15 4.77 9.83
C ARG A 9 9.80 5.40 11.18
N ARG A 10 10.69 6.22 11.73
CA ARG A 10 10.52 6.85 13.05
C ARG A 10 10.80 8.33 12.94
N ARG A 11 10.02 9.14 13.66
CA ARG A 11 10.17 10.61 13.62
C ARG A 11 11.57 11.06 14.02
N GLU A 12 12.16 10.42 15.02
CA GLU A 12 13.52 10.70 15.51
C GLU A 12 14.63 10.54 14.46
N ASP A 13 14.38 9.73 13.43
CA ASP A 13 15.35 9.45 12.37
C ASP A 13 15.15 10.33 11.12
N LEU A 14 14.08 11.13 11.07
CA LEU A 14 13.68 11.95 9.93
C LEU A 14 14.11 13.42 10.13
N PHE A 15 15.26 13.79 9.57
CA PHE A 15 15.84 15.13 9.74
C PHE A 15 15.20 16.17 8.81
N ASP A 16 14.75 17.30 9.37
CA ASP A 16 14.29 18.49 8.63
C ASP A 16 13.04 18.30 7.74
N PHE A 17 12.08 17.49 8.20
CA PHE A 17 10.77 17.28 7.54
C PHE A 17 9.59 17.70 8.43
N ASP A 18 9.78 18.64 9.37
CA ASP A 18 8.75 19.01 10.35
C ASP A 18 7.45 19.50 9.69
N GLU A 19 7.58 20.36 8.67
CA GLU A 19 6.44 20.94 7.96
C GLU A 19 5.74 19.91 7.07
N GLU A 20 6.49 19.13 6.29
CA GLU A 20 5.96 18.10 5.40
C GLU A 20 5.33 16.94 6.20
N PHE A 21 5.94 16.55 7.33
CA PHE A 21 5.39 15.54 8.23
C PHE A 21 4.03 15.98 8.76
N SER A 22 3.96 17.21 9.28
CA SER A 22 2.72 17.78 9.82
C SER A 22 1.64 17.92 8.74
N THR A 23 2.03 18.37 7.56
CA THR A 23 1.15 18.52 6.40
C THR A 23 0.60 17.17 5.95
N LEU A 24 1.48 16.19 5.69
CA LEU A 24 1.05 14.87 5.25
C LEU A 24 0.17 14.19 6.29
N LYS A 25 0.52 14.27 7.58
CA LYS A 25 -0.28 13.72 8.69
C LYS A 25 -1.68 14.30 8.73
N ARG A 26 -1.83 15.62 8.54
CA ARG A 26 -3.13 16.30 8.49
C ARG A 26 -4.00 15.81 7.33
N PHE A 27 -3.39 15.49 6.20
CA PHE A 27 -4.10 15.10 4.98
C PHE A 27 -4.26 13.59 4.77
N LEU A 28 -3.67 12.73 5.60
CA LEU A 28 -3.77 11.25 5.52
C LEU A 28 -5.19 10.69 5.33
N GLY A 29 -6.22 11.44 5.73
CA GLY A 29 -7.62 11.03 5.61
C GLY A 29 -8.30 11.39 4.29
N GLN A 30 -7.62 12.05 3.35
CA GLN A 30 -8.15 12.42 2.03
C GLN A 30 -8.10 11.23 1.06
N HIS A 31 -8.94 11.27 0.02
CA HIS A 31 -9.11 10.18 -0.95
C HIS A 31 -7.85 9.92 -1.79
N LEU A 32 -7.12 10.97 -2.15
CA LEU A 32 -5.89 10.87 -2.94
C LEU A 32 -4.88 11.91 -2.47
N LEU A 33 -3.65 11.45 -2.24
CA LEU A 33 -2.51 12.29 -1.87
C LEU A 33 -1.37 12.02 -2.83
N VAL A 34 -0.83 13.08 -3.43
CA VAL A 34 0.32 12.98 -4.33
C VAL A 34 1.51 13.64 -3.63
N VAL A 35 2.53 12.83 -3.33
CA VAL A 35 3.80 13.30 -2.75
C VAL A 35 4.84 13.40 -3.86
N THR A 36 5.21 14.62 -4.24
CA THR A 36 6.17 14.90 -5.31
C THR A 36 7.51 15.38 -4.77
N GLY A 37 8.54 15.37 -5.62
CA GLY A 37 9.90 15.79 -5.27
C GLY A 37 10.97 15.01 -6.03
N LEU A 38 12.22 15.46 -5.99
CA LEU A 38 13.33 14.84 -6.71
C LEU A 38 13.68 13.44 -6.19
N ARG A 39 14.41 12.65 -6.98
CA ARG A 39 14.88 11.33 -6.54
C ARG A 39 15.84 11.49 -5.34
N ARG A 40 15.66 10.67 -4.31
CA ARG A 40 16.44 10.68 -3.05
C ARG A 40 16.21 11.90 -2.14
N THR A 41 15.08 12.60 -2.26
CA THR A 41 14.67 13.65 -1.30
C THR A 41 13.87 13.11 -0.09
N GLY A 42 14.05 11.85 0.30
CA GLY A 42 13.39 11.33 1.52
C GLY A 42 11.87 11.09 1.45
N LYS A 43 11.20 11.20 0.29
CA LYS A 43 9.74 11.00 0.16
C LYS A 43 9.23 9.69 0.79
N THR A 44 9.86 8.56 0.47
CA THR A 44 9.49 7.25 1.03
C THR A 44 9.66 7.25 2.56
N SER A 45 10.75 7.86 3.07
CA SER A 45 10.98 8.01 4.51
C SER A 45 9.89 8.84 5.18
N LEU A 46 9.50 9.97 4.57
CA LEU A 46 8.42 10.83 5.05
C LEU A 46 7.09 10.05 5.14
N ILE A 47 6.69 9.38 4.06
CA ILE A 47 5.43 8.63 3.99
C ILE A 47 5.40 7.53 5.05
N LEU A 48 6.44 6.68 5.11
CA LEU A 48 6.49 5.58 6.07
C LEU A 48 6.50 6.09 7.50
N THR A 49 7.29 7.13 7.79
CA THR A 49 7.35 7.72 9.13
C THR A 49 6.00 8.29 9.55
N VAL A 50 5.28 9.00 8.67
CA VAL A 50 3.95 9.54 8.99
C VAL A 50 2.93 8.43 9.26
N LEU A 51 2.95 7.34 8.48
CA LEU A 51 2.04 6.19 8.66
C LEU A 51 2.30 5.44 9.96
N GLU A 52 3.57 5.17 10.27
CA GLU A 52 3.98 4.45 11.49
C GLU A 52 3.67 5.29 12.75
N GLU A 53 4.03 6.58 12.77
CA GLU A 53 3.75 7.50 13.89
C GLU A 53 2.25 7.75 14.11
N SER A 54 1.42 7.56 13.07
CA SER A 54 -0.03 7.68 13.16
C SER A 54 -0.72 6.34 13.44
N ASN A 55 0.03 5.24 13.55
CA ASN A 55 -0.49 3.87 13.63
C ASN A 55 -1.51 3.53 12.53
N THR A 56 -1.34 4.14 11.34
CA THR A 56 -2.27 3.97 10.23
C THR A 56 -1.98 2.66 9.52
N PRO A 57 -2.94 1.71 9.39
CA PRO A 57 -2.73 0.50 8.61
C PRO A 57 -2.52 0.86 7.14
N TYR A 58 -1.51 0.26 6.49
CA TYR A 58 -1.19 0.61 5.10
C TYR A 58 -0.69 -0.57 4.28
N ILE A 59 -0.99 -0.57 2.98
CA ILE A 59 -0.39 -1.43 1.97
C ILE A 59 0.64 -0.61 1.20
N PHE A 60 1.89 -1.07 1.13
CA PHE A 60 2.96 -0.34 0.44
C PHE A 60 3.36 -1.08 -0.83
N VAL A 61 2.98 -0.52 -1.97
CA VAL A 61 3.22 -1.04 -3.31
C VAL A 61 4.45 -0.36 -3.89
N ASP A 62 5.59 -1.05 -3.85
CA ASP A 62 6.86 -0.54 -4.37
C ASP A 62 7.00 -0.77 -5.88
N LEU A 63 6.79 0.29 -6.67
CA LEU A 63 6.93 0.25 -8.13
C LEU A 63 8.31 0.76 -8.60
N ARG A 64 9.34 0.77 -7.73
CA ARG A 64 10.73 1.09 -8.13
C ARG A 64 11.26 0.10 -9.16
N GLY A 65 10.82 -1.16 -9.09
CA GLY A 65 11.06 -2.16 -10.12
C GLY A 65 10.39 -1.78 -11.44
N VAL A 66 10.84 -2.37 -12.55
CA VAL A 66 10.22 -2.13 -13.84
C VAL A 66 8.95 -3.00 -13.94
N VAL A 67 7.78 -2.40 -13.73
CA VAL A 67 6.48 -3.07 -13.84
C VAL A 67 5.94 -2.87 -15.26
N ARG A 68 6.15 -3.88 -16.11
CA ARG A 68 5.82 -3.84 -17.55
C ARG A 68 4.63 -4.71 -17.93
N SER A 69 4.28 -5.66 -17.08
CA SER A 69 3.24 -6.63 -17.35
C SER A 69 2.25 -6.75 -16.19
N TRP A 70 1.10 -7.34 -16.48
CA TRP A 70 0.13 -7.71 -15.45
C TRP A 70 0.73 -8.68 -14.43
N ARG A 71 1.59 -9.61 -14.87
CA ARG A 71 2.30 -10.51 -13.96
C ARG A 71 3.11 -9.72 -12.94
N ASP A 72 3.93 -8.79 -13.41
CA ASP A 72 4.80 -7.97 -12.54
C ASP A 72 3.96 -7.20 -11.52
N LEU A 73 2.85 -6.60 -11.96
CA LEU A 73 1.95 -5.84 -11.08
C LEU A 73 1.36 -6.75 -9.99
N TYR A 74 0.77 -7.88 -10.37
CA TYR A 74 0.12 -8.77 -9.41
C TYR A 74 1.13 -9.49 -8.50
N GLU A 75 2.38 -9.68 -8.93
CA GLU A 75 3.46 -10.16 -8.07
C GLU A 75 3.81 -9.14 -6.99
N VAL A 76 3.98 -7.86 -7.37
CA VAL A 76 4.22 -6.77 -6.39
C VAL A 76 3.02 -6.62 -5.45
N LEU A 77 1.79 -6.67 -5.96
CA LEU A 77 0.57 -6.60 -5.14
C LEU A 77 0.45 -7.79 -4.18
N SER A 78 0.77 -9.00 -4.62
CA SER A 78 0.78 -10.22 -3.79
C SER A 78 1.72 -10.06 -2.61
N GLY A 79 2.96 -9.62 -2.87
CA GLY A 79 3.95 -9.33 -1.82
C GLY A 79 3.50 -8.21 -0.87
N SER A 80 3.01 -7.10 -1.42
CA SER A 80 2.58 -5.92 -0.64
C SER A 80 1.40 -6.24 0.27
N LEU A 81 0.42 -7.02 -0.23
CA LEU A 81 -0.73 -7.43 0.55
C LEU A 81 -0.36 -8.50 1.57
N SER A 82 0.55 -9.42 1.25
CA SER A 82 1.08 -10.39 2.22
C SER A 82 1.80 -9.70 3.39
N GLU A 83 2.62 -8.68 3.12
CA GLU A 83 3.27 -7.89 4.17
C GLU A 83 2.22 -7.14 5.02
N PHE A 84 1.17 -6.61 4.39
CA PHE A 84 0.06 -6.00 5.12
C PHE A 84 -0.67 -7.00 6.02
N MET A 85 -1.06 -8.16 5.47
CA MET A 85 -1.70 -9.27 6.19
C MET A 85 -0.88 -9.71 7.41
N SER A 86 0.44 -9.83 7.25
CA SER A 86 1.36 -10.14 8.34
C SER A 86 1.33 -9.06 9.44
N ARG A 87 1.39 -7.77 9.08
CA ARG A 87 1.36 -6.65 10.05
C ARG A 87 0.04 -6.53 10.81
N ILE A 88 -1.09 -6.83 10.16
CA ILE A 88 -2.41 -6.74 10.78
C ILE A 88 -2.82 -8.03 11.51
N SER A 89 -2.12 -9.15 11.35
CA SER A 89 -2.47 -10.45 11.94
C SER A 89 -2.67 -10.41 13.47
N ARG A 90 -1.99 -9.47 14.15
CA ARG A 90 -2.19 -9.18 15.59
C ARG A 90 -3.59 -8.66 15.93
N PHE A 91 -4.28 -8.04 14.98
CA PHE A 91 -5.65 -7.53 15.10
C PHE A 91 -6.63 -8.56 14.54
N ARG A 92 -6.91 -9.63 15.30
CA ARG A 92 -7.64 -10.82 14.83
C ARG A 92 -8.94 -10.50 14.08
N GLY A 93 -9.80 -9.64 14.63
CA GLY A 93 -11.08 -9.30 13.98
C GLY A 93 -10.92 -8.65 12.60
N PHE A 94 -10.01 -7.69 12.49
CA PHE A 94 -9.71 -7.02 11.22
C PHE A 94 -9.10 -7.99 10.20
N TYR A 95 -8.14 -8.81 10.64
CA TYR A 95 -7.48 -9.82 9.81
C TYR A 95 -8.45 -10.90 9.30
N GLU A 96 -9.28 -11.47 10.18
CA GLU A 96 -10.27 -12.51 9.83
C GLU A 96 -11.32 -11.97 8.85
N SER A 97 -11.81 -10.74 9.08
CA SER A 97 -12.77 -10.08 8.18
C SER A 97 -12.16 -9.83 6.80
N LEU A 98 -10.88 -9.44 6.75
CA LEU A 98 -10.16 -9.25 5.50
C LEU A 98 -9.95 -10.56 4.74
N ILE A 99 -9.57 -11.65 5.42
CA ILE A 99 -9.47 -12.98 4.79
C ILE A 99 -10.81 -13.36 4.18
N LYS A 100 -11.88 -13.24 4.97
CA LYS A 100 -13.23 -13.63 4.56
C LYS A 100 -13.64 -12.92 3.28
N ILE A 101 -13.48 -11.60 3.21
CA ILE A 101 -13.90 -10.84 2.02
C ILE A 101 -12.99 -11.12 0.80
N LEU A 102 -11.68 -11.20 1.00
CA LEU A 102 -10.72 -11.42 -0.09
C LEU A 102 -10.86 -12.82 -0.68
N SER A 103 -11.16 -13.84 0.14
CA SER A 103 -11.33 -15.24 -0.29
C SER A 103 -12.49 -15.45 -1.27
N ILE A 104 -13.43 -14.50 -1.34
CA ILE A 104 -14.58 -14.55 -2.26
C ILE A 104 -14.19 -14.02 -3.66
N ILE A 105 -13.13 -13.21 -3.73
CA ILE A 105 -12.70 -12.60 -4.99
C ILE A 105 -12.02 -13.66 -5.85
N ARG A 106 -12.56 -13.90 -7.05
CA ARG A 106 -11.96 -14.81 -8.03
C ARG A 106 -10.51 -14.41 -8.32
N GLY A 107 -9.63 -15.40 -8.29
CA GLY A 107 -8.20 -15.21 -8.57
C GLY A 107 -7.39 -14.70 -7.38
N VAL A 108 -7.97 -14.65 -6.18
CA VAL A 108 -7.25 -14.41 -4.92
C VAL A 108 -7.11 -15.72 -4.16
N TYR A 109 -5.89 -16.08 -3.79
CA TYR A 109 -5.59 -17.26 -2.99
C TYR A 109 -4.88 -16.83 -1.70
N ILE A 110 -5.33 -17.36 -0.57
CA ILE A 110 -4.82 -17.00 0.76
C ILE A 110 -4.29 -18.25 1.44
N SER A 111 -3.06 -18.19 1.93
CA SER A 111 -2.42 -19.25 2.71
C SER A 111 -1.69 -18.64 3.90
N GLY A 112 -2.30 -18.75 5.09
CA GLY A 112 -1.83 -18.03 6.28
C GLY A 112 -1.83 -16.52 6.06
N VAL A 113 -0.66 -15.87 6.17
CA VAL A 113 -0.49 -14.45 5.86
C VAL A 113 -0.12 -14.19 4.39
N GLY A 114 0.14 -15.25 3.61
CA GLY A 114 0.46 -15.16 2.19
C GLY A 114 -0.81 -14.92 1.36
N VAL A 115 -0.73 -13.96 0.45
CA VAL A 115 -1.74 -13.69 -0.56
C VAL A 115 -1.11 -13.82 -1.93
N GLU A 116 -1.72 -14.61 -2.79
CA GLU A 116 -1.31 -14.79 -4.18
C GLU A 116 -2.45 -14.39 -5.11
N PHE A 117 -2.12 -13.61 -6.13
CA PHE A 117 -3.07 -13.21 -7.16
C PHE A 117 -2.82 -13.95 -8.47
N SER A 118 -3.89 -14.35 -9.13
CA SER A 118 -3.87 -14.68 -10.55
C SER A 118 -3.52 -13.43 -11.37
N TRP A 119 -2.67 -13.60 -12.38
CA TRP A 119 -2.29 -12.52 -13.32
C TRP A 119 -2.83 -12.73 -14.75
N GLY A 120 -3.42 -13.91 -15.01
CA GLY A 120 -3.98 -14.31 -16.30
C GLY A 120 -5.44 -13.86 -16.51
N ARG A 121 -6.26 -14.73 -17.10
CA ARG A 121 -7.69 -14.43 -17.35
C ARG A 121 -8.50 -14.22 -16.08
N ASP A 122 -8.11 -14.90 -15.00
CA ASP A 122 -8.82 -14.88 -13.72
C ASP A 122 -8.31 -13.80 -12.76
N ARG A 123 -7.50 -12.85 -13.24
CA ARG A 123 -6.96 -11.80 -12.39
C ARG A 123 -8.08 -10.95 -11.76
N PRO A 124 -7.99 -10.64 -10.46
CA PRO A 124 -9.00 -9.82 -9.79
C PRO A 124 -8.92 -8.37 -10.24
N LEU A 125 -10.04 -7.67 -10.38
CA LEU A 125 -10.00 -6.24 -10.69
C LEU A 125 -9.42 -5.46 -9.51
N LEU A 126 -8.58 -4.45 -9.77
CA LEU A 126 -8.03 -3.60 -8.70
C LEU A 126 -9.14 -2.91 -7.88
N THR A 127 -10.21 -2.49 -8.56
CA THR A 127 -11.39 -1.92 -7.91
C THR A 127 -12.06 -2.90 -6.95
N GLN A 128 -12.14 -4.20 -7.27
CA GLN A 128 -12.67 -5.21 -6.36
C GLN A 128 -11.81 -5.36 -5.10
N LEU A 129 -10.48 -5.30 -5.25
CA LEU A 129 -9.55 -5.33 -4.11
C LEU A 129 -9.73 -4.10 -3.23
N PHE A 130 -9.82 -2.90 -3.80
CA PHE A 130 -10.03 -1.67 -3.05
C PHE A 130 -11.38 -1.64 -2.35
N THR A 131 -12.47 -2.05 -3.01
CA THR A 131 -13.78 -2.16 -2.36
C THR A 131 -13.78 -3.16 -1.21
N ALA A 132 -13.04 -4.27 -1.33
CA ALA A 132 -12.93 -5.23 -0.25
C ALA A 132 -12.16 -4.65 0.96
N LEU A 133 -11.07 -3.93 0.71
CA LEU A 133 -10.31 -3.24 1.76
C LEU A 133 -11.16 -2.17 2.45
N ASP A 134 -11.85 -1.35 1.67
CA ASP A 134 -12.68 -0.24 2.14
C ASP A 134 -13.81 -0.76 3.04
N LYS A 135 -14.54 -1.79 2.60
CA LYS A 135 -15.61 -2.39 3.41
C LYS A 135 -15.13 -2.90 4.78
N VAL A 136 -13.97 -3.55 4.83
CA VAL A 136 -13.41 -4.07 6.10
C VAL A 136 -12.88 -2.92 6.96
N ALA A 137 -12.29 -1.90 6.33
CA ALA A 137 -11.84 -0.69 7.01
C ALA A 137 -13.00 0.06 7.67
N GLU A 138 -14.10 0.27 6.94
CA GLU A 138 -15.34 0.85 7.46
C GLU A 138 -15.94 0.04 8.61
N GLU A 139 -16.04 -1.29 8.46
CA GLU A 139 -16.56 -2.20 9.50
C GLU A 139 -15.79 -2.07 10.83
N HIS A 140 -14.48 -1.79 10.76
CA HIS A 140 -13.62 -1.67 11.93
C HIS A 140 -13.32 -0.23 12.34
N GLY A 141 -13.93 0.76 11.67
CA GLY A 141 -13.72 2.18 11.96
C GLY A 141 -12.27 2.66 11.77
N VAL A 142 -11.53 2.02 10.86
CA VAL A 142 -10.13 2.38 10.55
C VAL A 142 -10.01 2.89 9.12
N LYS A 143 -8.90 3.57 8.82
CA LYS A 143 -8.54 3.95 7.44
C LYS A 143 -7.33 3.15 7.00
N VAL A 144 -7.45 2.41 5.91
CA VAL A 144 -6.32 1.71 5.28
C VAL A 144 -5.76 2.58 4.16
N VAL A 145 -4.47 2.92 4.24
CA VAL A 145 -3.79 3.70 3.19
C VAL A 145 -3.11 2.76 2.20
N VAL A 146 -3.35 2.94 0.91
CA VAL A 146 -2.59 2.25 -0.15
C VAL A 146 -1.56 3.22 -0.72
N VAL A 147 -0.28 2.91 -0.56
CA VAL A 147 0.83 3.71 -1.07
C VAL A 147 1.34 3.09 -2.37
N PHE A 148 1.35 3.86 -3.45
CA PHE A 148 2.04 3.50 -4.70
C PHE A 148 3.34 4.30 -4.81
N ASP A 149 4.46 3.71 -4.40
CA ASP A 149 5.75 4.39 -4.47
C ASP A 149 6.31 4.31 -5.89
N GLU A 150 6.79 5.45 -6.39
CA GLU A 150 7.32 5.61 -7.75
C GLU A 150 6.35 5.20 -8.87
N LEU A 151 5.06 5.53 -8.70
CA LEU A 151 3.97 5.24 -9.66
C LEU A 151 4.27 5.65 -11.11
N GLN A 152 5.05 6.72 -11.31
CA GLN A 152 5.51 7.16 -12.64
C GLN A 152 6.32 6.11 -13.42
N ARG A 153 6.78 5.03 -12.78
CA ARG A 153 7.52 3.94 -13.42
C ARG A 153 6.62 2.89 -14.08
N ALA A 154 5.33 2.85 -13.74
CA ALA A 154 4.37 2.00 -14.42
C ALA A 154 4.20 2.47 -15.87
N ILE A 155 4.18 1.53 -16.82
CA ILE A 155 4.05 1.85 -18.26
C ILE A 155 3.02 0.96 -18.96
N GLY A 156 2.56 1.40 -20.14
CA GLY A 156 1.66 0.65 -21.00
C GLY A 156 0.29 0.39 -20.35
N SER A 157 -0.28 -0.80 -20.60
CA SER A 157 -1.61 -1.16 -20.10
C SER A 157 -1.73 -1.18 -18.56
N VAL A 158 -0.61 -1.41 -17.85
CA VAL A 158 -0.57 -1.38 -16.39
C VAL A 158 -0.77 0.04 -15.87
N ALA A 159 -0.12 1.04 -16.49
CA ALA A 159 -0.29 2.44 -16.10
C ALA A 159 -1.74 2.91 -16.26
N VAL A 160 -2.38 2.56 -17.38
CA VAL A 160 -3.80 2.89 -17.64
C VAL A 160 -4.72 2.24 -16.60
N ALA A 161 -4.45 0.99 -16.23
CA ALA A 161 -5.25 0.30 -15.22
C ALA A 161 -5.14 0.93 -13.83
N LEU A 162 -3.93 1.33 -13.42
CA LEU A 162 -3.70 2.02 -12.16
C LEU A 162 -4.38 3.39 -12.16
N GLN A 163 -4.29 4.15 -13.25
CA GLN A 163 -4.96 5.45 -13.38
C GLN A 163 -6.48 5.35 -13.30
N ASN A 164 -7.09 4.29 -13.83
CA ASN A 164 -8.54 4.11 -13.77
C ASN A 164 -9.03 3.59 -12.42
N ALA A 165 -8.13 3.06 -11.58
CA ALA A 165 -8.47 2.49 -10.28
C ALA A 165 -8.25 3.47 -9.12
N LEU A 166 -7.48 4.55 -9.35
CA LEU A 166 -7.21 5.65 -8.42
C LEU A 166 -8.18 6.81 -8.66
#